data_AF-A0A3S4FHJ0-F1
#
_entry.id   AF-A0A3S4FHJ0-F1
#
_cell.length_a   1.000
_cell.length_b   1.000
_cell.length_c   1.000
_cell.angle_alpha   90.00
_cell.angle_beta   90.00
_cell.angle_gamma   90.00
#
_symmetry.space_group_name_H-M   'P 1'
#
loop_
_entity.id
_entity.type
_entity.pdbx_description
1 polymer ?
#
loop_
_entity_poly.entity_id
_entity_poly.type
_entity_poly.pdbx_seq_one_letter_code
_entity_poly.pdbx_strand_id
1 'polypeptide(L)'
;MLEAAYGERFSAPANVVASILNDDRKGRKNGRGFYLYGEKGRKSKKQVDPAIYKLIGVQGQSRLSAQQVAERCVMLMLNEAARCSTKK
;
A
#
# COMPACT_ATOMS: atom_id res chain seq x y z
N MET A 1 8.50 -10.27 -6.18
CA MET A 1 8.91 -11.16 -5.07
C MET A 1 7.74 -12.00 -4.52
N LEU A 2 6.59 -11.43 -4.14
CA LEU A 2 5.44 -12.25 -3.67
C LEU A 2 4.72 -13.00 -4.79
N GLU A 3 4.40 -12.33 -5.89
CA GLU A 3 3.78 -12.97 -7.06
C GLU A 3 4.62 -14.13 -7.62
N ALA A 4 5.93 -13.96 -7.72
CA ALA A 4 6.85 -15.01 -8.16
C ALA A 4 6.82 -16.27 -7.26
N ALA A 5 6.53 -16.10 -5.97
CA ALA A 5 6.49 -17.21 -5.01
C ALA A 5 5.08 -17.82 -4.85
N TYR A 6 4.02 -17.02 -5.00
CA TYR A 6 2.65 -17.41 -4.61
C TYR A 6 1.60 -17.23 -5.73
N GLY A 7 2.02 -16.78 -6.91
CA GLY A 7 1.23 -16.62 -8.12
C GLY A 7 0.50 -15.27 -8.24
N GLU A 8 -0.28 -15.13 -9.32
CA GLU A 8 -0.98 -13.90 -9.73
C GLU A 8 -1.86 -13.26 -8.64
N ARG A 9 -2.37 -14.03 -7.67
CA ARG A 9 -3.18 -13.45 -6.56
C ARG A 9 -2.41 -12.43 -5.71
N PHE A 10 -1.09 -12.50 -5.73
CA PHE A 10 -0.19 -11.55 -5.07
C PHE A 10 0.35 -10.48 -6.02
N SER A 11 -0.18 -10.37 -7.25
CA SER A 11 0.17 -9.30 -8.17
C SER A 11 -0.28 -7.96 -7.59
N ALA A 12 0.67 -7.07 -7.35
CA ALA A 12 0.33 -5.69 -7.00
C ALA A 12 -0.06 -4.92 -8.27
N PRO A 13 -0.85 -3.83 -8.17
CA PRO A 13 -1.12 -2.97 -9.31
C PRO A 13 0.20 -2.40 -9.87
N ALA A 14 0.68 -3.00 -10.97
CA ALA A 14 2.06 -2.83 -11.43
C ALA A 14 2.39 -1.38 -11.76
N ASN A 15 1.46 -0.68 -12.41
CA ASN A 15 1.57 0.73 -12.74
C ASN A 15 1.69 1.63 -11.51
N VAL A 16 0.88 1.42 -10.48
CA VAL A 16 0.90 2.24 -9.26
C VAL A 16 2.19 2.03 -8.48
N VAL A 17 2.60 0.78 -8.29
CA VAL A 17 3.83 0.46 -7.55
C VAL A 17 5.06 0.96 -8.30
N ALA A 18 5.13 0.75 -9.61
CA ALA A 18 6.24 1.23 -10.43
C ALA A 18 6.37 2.75 -10.40
N SER A 19 5.28 3.50 -10.57
CA SER A 19 5.30 4.97 -10.52
C SER A 19 5.82 5.50 -9.17
N ILE A 20 5.42 4.90 -8.06
CA ILE A 20 5.89 5.27 -6.72
C ILE A 20 7.40 5.01 -6.58
N LEU A 21 7.87 3.83 -7.01
CA LEU A 21 9.28 3.47 -6.89
C LEU A 21 10.18 4.31 -7.81
N ASN A 22 9.73 4.61 -9.03
CA ASN A 22 10.45 5.42 -10.00
C ASN A 22 10.57 6.89 -9.57
N ASP A 23 9.61 7.41 -8.80
CA ASP A 23 9.66 8.74 -8.17
C ASP A 23 10.50 8.79 -6.86
N ASP A 24 11.27 7.74 -6.58
CA ASP A 24 12.05 7.56 -5.35
C ASP A 24 11.18 7.77 -4.08
N ARG A 25 9.99 7.16 -4.01
CA ARG A 25 9.15 7.18 -2.80
C ARG A 25 9.30 5.88 -2.01
N LYS A 26 10.31 5.80 -1.13
CA LYS A 26 10.67 4.61 -0.33
C LYS A 26 10.12 4.63 1.10
N GLY A 27 9.24 5.58 1.40
CA GLY A 27 8.61 5.76 2.70
C GLY A 27 9.56 6.39 3.72
N ARG A 28 9.52 5.89 4.96
CA ARG A 28 10.35 6.41 6.07
C ARG A 28 11.85 6.34 5.81
N LYS A 29 12.31 5.46 4.92
CA LYS A 29 13.73 5.28 4.61
C LYS A 29 14.36 6.55 4.03
N ASN A 30 13.65 7.21 3.12
CA ASN A 30 14.10 8.45 2.47
C ASN A 30 13.17 9.65 2.74
N GLY A 31 12.32 9.56 3.77
CA GLY A 31 11.47 10.67 4.20
C GLY A 31 10.20 10.90 3.36
N ARG A 32 9.95 10.15 2.27
CA ARG A 32 8.79 10.36 1.39
C ARG A 32 8.18 9.07 0.88
N GLY A 33 6.86 8.98 0.93
CA GLY A 33 6.05 7.83 0.50
C GLY A 33 4.63 8.27 0.15
N PHE A 34 3.62 7.57 0.64
CA PHE A 34 2.25 8.11 0.71
C PHE A 34 2.14 9.34 1.63
N TYR A 35 3.13 9.51 2.51
CA TYR A 35 3.26 10.61 3.44
C TYR A 35 4.65 11.20 3.35
N LEU A 36 4.77 12.47 3.70
CA LEU A 36 6.04 13.08 4.06
C LEU A 36 6.33 12.76 5.52
N TYR A 37 7.54 12.29 5.76
CA TYR A 37 8.08 12.02 7.09
C TYR A 37 9.13 13.08 7.35
N GLY A 38 8.85 13.98 8.30
CA GLY A 38 9.83 14.95 8.79
C GLY A 38 11.00 14.28 9.54
N GLU A 39 11.71 15.06 10.35
CA GLU A 39 12.86 14.57 11.10
C GLU A 39 12.57 13.28 11.88
N LYS A 40 13.54 12.36 11.85
CA LYS A 40 13.46 11.07 12.52
C LYS A 40 13.42 11.29 14.03
N GLY A 41 12.38 10.80 14.69
CA GLY A 41 12.23 10.89 16.14
C GLY A 41 10.85 10.45 16.62
N ARG A 42 10.66 10.42 17.94
CA ARG A 42 9.41 9.97 18.61
C ARG A 42 8.15 10.72 18.14
N LYS A 43 8.31 11.95 17.62
CA LYS A 43 7.25 12.80 17.08
C LYS A 43 7.51 13.23 15.63
N SER A 44 7.94 12.31 14.75
CA SER A 44 7.97 12.59 13.31
C SER A 44 6.60 13.11 12.86
N LYS A 45 6.52 14.38 12.44
CA LYS A 45 5.30 14.98 11.90
C LYS A 45 4.99 14.33 10.55
N LYS A 46 4.17 13.28 10.58
CA LYS A 46 3.65 12.60 9.40
C LYS A 46 2.63 13.52 8.73
N GLN A 47 2.90 13.93 7.50
CA GLN A 47 1.99 14.78 6.72
C GLN A 47 1.58 14.05 5.45
N VAL A 48 0.34 14.24 5.02
CA VAL A 48 -0.10 13.74 3.71
C VAL A 48 0.73 14.43 2.62
N ASP A 49 1.21 13.68 1.64
CA ASP A 49 1.88 14.25 0.47
C ASP A 49 0.88 14.43 -0.67
N PRO A 50 0.44 15.66 -1.02
CA PRO A 50 -0.53 15.86 -2.09
C PRO A 50 -0.03 15.42 -3.47
N ALA A 51 1.30 15.38 -3.71
CA ALA A 51 1.86 14.98 -4.99
C ALA A 51 1.64 13.49 -5.29
N ILE A 52 1.37 12.65 -4.27
CA ILE A 52 1.11 11.23 -4.48
C ILE A 52 -0.14 10.99 -5.34
N TYR A 53 -1.19 11.79 -5.17
CA TYR A 53 -2.46 11.61 -5.87
C TYR A 53 -2.31 11.84 -7.38
N LYS A 54 -1.52 12.84 -7.76
CA LYS A 54 -1.17 13.10 -9.17
C LYS A 54 -0.31 11.98 -9.75
N LEU A 55 0.67 11.49 -8.97
CA LEU A 55 1.58 10.44 -9.41
C LEU A 55 0.87 9.12 -9.74
N ILE A 56 -0.12 8.73 -8.93
CA ILE A 56 -0.84 7.46 -9.10
C ILE A 56 -2.14 7.61 -9.90
N GLY A 57 -2.44 8.81 -10.39
CA GLY A 57 -3.59 9.07 -11.28
C GLY A 57 -4.96 8.90 -10.62
N VAL A 58 -5.07 9.08 -9.29
CA VAL A 58 -6.35 8.94 -8.58
C VAL A 58 -6.86 10.27 -8.06
N GLN A 59 -8.16 10.48 -8.19
CA GLN A 59 -8.89 11.55 -7.51
C GLN A 59 -9.57 10.94 -6.28
N GLY A 60 -9.55 11.64 -5.13
CA GLY A 60 -10.01 11.13 -3.83
C GLY A 60 -11.53 10.89 -3.72
N GLN A 61 -12.09 10.04 -4.58
CA GLN A 61 -13.50 9.67 -4.56
C GLN A 61 -13.74 8.56 -3.53
N SER A 62 -14.31 8.94 -2.39
CA SER A 62 -14.76 8.03 -1.34
C SER A 62 -16.08 7.36 -1.76
N ARG A 63 -15.98 6.22 -2.46
CA ARG A 63 -17.16 5.40 -2.84
C ARG A 63 -17.51 4.29 -1.85
N LEU A 64 -16.60 3.99 -0.92
CA LEU A 64 -16.73 2.89 0.04
C LEU A 64 -16.78 3.42 1.46
N SER A 65 -17.57 2.78 2.33
CA SER A 65 -17.56 3.07 3.76
C SER A 65 -16.27 2.58 4.41
N ALA A 66 -15.92 3.14 5.57
CA ALA A 66 -14.76 2.70 6.35
C ALA A 66 -14.81 1.19 6.68
N GLN A 67 -16.02 0.67 6.96
CA GLN A 67 -16.24 -0.75 7.20
C GLN A 67 -15.93 -1.60 5.96
N GLN A 68 -16.45 -1.20 4.79
CA GLN A 68 -16.18 -1.92 3.52
C GLN A 68 -14.69 -1.92 3.17
N VAL A 69 -13.96 -0.84 3.44
CA VAL A 69 -12.51 -0.78 3.24
C VAL A 69 -11.79 -1.77 4.18
N ALA A 70 -12.17 -1.81 5.46
CA ALA A 70 -11.57 -2.71 6.43
C ALA A 70 -11.84 -4.19 6.09
N GLU A 71 -13.09 -4.55 5.77
CA GLU A 71 -13.49 -5.92 5.41
C GLU A 71 -12.68 -6.44 4.22
N ARG A 72 -12.48 -5.65 3.17
CA ARG A 72 -11.68 -6.05 2.01
C ARG A 72 -10.24 -6.42 2.40
N CYS A 73 -9.62 -5.62 3.27
CA CYS A 73 -8.25 -5.88 3.74
C CYS A 73 -8.18 -7.16 4.60
N VAL A 74 -9.12 -7.33 5.53
CA VAL A 74 -9.12 -8.47 6.45
C VAL A 74 -9.44 -9.76 5.72
N MET A 75 -10.43 -9.76 4.82
CA MET A 75 -10.81 -10.97 4.08
C MET A 75 -9.68 -11.47 3.16
N LEU A 76 -8.91 -10.57 2.53
CA LEU A 76 -7.71 -10.97 1.77
C LEU A 76 -6.69 -11.70 2.66
N MET A 77 -6.45 -11.19 3.86
CA MET A 77 -5.51 -11.81 4.81
C MET A 77 -6.01 -13.16 5.34
N LEU A 78 -7.29 -13.25 5.72
CA LEU A 78 -7.90 -14.48 6.25
C LEU A 78 -7.98 -15.58 5.21
N ASN A 79 -8.31 -15.25 3.96
CA ASN A 79 -8.36 -16.21 2.86
C ASN A 79 -6.99 -16.85 2.62
N GLU A 80 -5.90 -16.08 2.67
CA GLU A 80 -4.55 -16.64 2.55
C GLU A 80 -4.13 -17.44 3.80
N ALA A 81 -4.50 -17.00 5.01
CA ALA A 81 -4.24 -17.76 6.24
C ALA A 81 -4.93 -19.15 6.23
N ALA A 82 -6.21 -19.19 5.83
CA ALA A 82 -6.94 -20.44 5.68
C ALA A 82 -6.29 -21.38 4.65
N ARG A 83 -5.79 -20.82 3.54
CA ARG A 83 -5.10 -21.59 2.49
C ARG A 83 -3.75 -22.14 2.95
N CYS A 84 -3.00 -21.37 3.75
CA CYS A 84 -1.77 -21.86 4.37
C CYS A 84 -2.04 -22.99 5.36
N SER A 85 -3.18 -22.98 6.05
CA SER A 85 -3.55 -24.05 7.00
C SER A 85 -3.97 -25.36 6.32
N THR A 86 -4.46 -25.33 5.08
CA THR A 86 -4.92 -26.52 4.34
C THR A 86 -3.84 -27.14 3.46
N LYS A 87 -2.79 -26.39 3.12
CA LYS A 87 -1.57 -26.92 2.50
C LYS A 87 -0.68 -27.59 3.56
N LYS A 88 -1.07 -28.79 4.00
CA LYS A 88 -0.20 -29.74 4.68
C LYS A 88 0.10 -30.91 3.77
#